data_AF-A0A0L9T989-F1
#
_entry.id   AF-A0A0L9T989-F1
#
_cell.length_a   1.000
_cell.length_b   1.000
_cell.length_c   1.000
_cell.angle_alpha   90.00
_cell.angle_beta   90.00
_cell.angle_gamma   90.00
#
_symmetry.space_group_name_H-M   'P 1'
#
loop_
_entity.id
_entity.type
_entity.pdbx_description
1 polymer ?
#
loop_
_entity_poly.entity_id
_entity_poly.type
_entity_poly.pdbx_seq_one_letter_code
_entity_poly.pdbx_strand_id
1 'polypeptide(L)'
;MEDKRELKEEKKWWKTCIENMGNWLANKNKDEWLKDMRGNLSLAATIITTMTFQTAINPPGGVRPATETGHVKCTPTVEGDPCPGEAVLAVVFPDVYIRFLLSNTICFVSSLAVCLLLVSGFPLNHRFFTWLLSIGTCITMTSLTVTYMIGAEMVTPYPVWYTTDTMFNKVIYIWFSLLGLVTLVLCLRLFVWIFTKCIDKRKP
;
A
#
# COMPACT_ATOMS: atom_id res chain seq x y z
N MET A 1 -38.95 -37.60 8.77
CA MET A 1 -38.81 -36.63 9.88
C MET A 1 -37.38 -36.59 10.39
N GLU A 2 -36.63 -37.69 10.36
CA GLU A 2 -35.17 -37.78 10.56
C GLU A 2 -34.33 -36.71 9.84
N ASP A 3 -34.49 -36.55 8.52
CA ASP A 3 -33.65 -35.69 7.67
C ASP A 3 -33.62 -34.20 8.12
N LYS A 4 -34.77 -33.67 8.55
CA LYS A 4 -34.85 -32.28 9.08
C LYS A 4 -34.19 -32.12 10.46
N ARG A 5 -34.02 -33.21 11.20
CA ARG A 5 -33.44 -33.21 12.55
C ARG A 5 -31.90 -33.26 12.46
N GLU A 6 -31.35 -34.02 11.51
CA GLU A 6 -29.91 -34.09 11.24
C GLU A 6 -29.35 -32.75 10.73
N LEU A 7 -30.02 -32.10 9.77
CA LEU A 7 -29.62 -30.79 9.26
C LEU A 7 -29.62 -29.70 10.36
N LYS A 8 -30.48 -29.85 11.37
CA LYS A 8 -30.58 -28.92 12.50
C LYS A 8 -29.44 -29.12 13.49
N GLU A 9 -29.06 -30.36 13.76
CA GLU A 9 -27.91 -30.69 14.62
C GLU A 9 -26.59 -30.31 13.96
N GLU A 10 -26.46 -30.49 12.63
CA GLU A 10 -25.25 -30.08 11.91
C GLU A 10 -25.05 -28.56 12.00
N LYS A 11 -26.09 -27.76 11.69
CA LYS A 11 -26.02 -26.29 11.82
C LYS A 11 -25.68 -25.82 13.24
N LYS A 12 -26.19 -26.52 14.26
CA LYS A 12 -25.92 -26.21 15.67
C LYS A 12 -24.47 -26.55 16.02
N TRP A 13 -24.00 -27.71 15.58
CA TRP A 13 -22.63 -28.16 15.76
C TRP A 13 -21.63 -27.21 15.07
N TRP A 14 -21.88 -26.83 13.82
CA TRP A 14 -21.10 -25.83 13.09
C TRP A 14 -21.03 -24.49 13.82
N LYS A 15 -22.17 -24.02 14.35
CA LYS A 15 -22.22 -22.75 15.10
C LYS A 15 -21.38 -22.81 16.38
N THR A 16 -21.44 -23.92 17.13
CA THR A 16 -20.64 -24.13 18.35
C THR A 16 -19.15 -24.26 18.03
N CYS A 17 -18.79 -24.95 16.93
CA CYS A 17 -17.41 -25.01 16.46
C CYS A 17 -16.86 -23.62 16.08
N ILE A 18 -17.65 -22.79 15.39
CA ILE A 18 -17.26 -21.43 15.02
C ILE A 18 -17.08 -20.55 16.27
N GLU A 19 -17.98 -20.63 17.24
CA GLU A 19 -17.88 -19.87 18.50
C GLU A 19 -16.66 -20.30 19.34
N ASN A 20 -16.37 -21.60 19.42
CA ASN A 20 -15.19 -22.10 20.13
C ASN A 20 -13.88 -21.70 19.42
N MET A 21 -13.86 -21.73 18.08
CA MET A 21 -12.71 -21.27 17.29
C MET A 21 -12.45 -19.77 17.53
N GLY A 22 -13.53 -18.97 17.54
CA GLY A 22 -13.46 -17.54 17.83
C GLY A 22 -12.95 -17.25 19.24
N ASN A 23 -13.45 -17.96 20.25
CA ASN A 23 -13.03 -17.80 21.65
C ASN A 23 -11.59 -18.28 21.90
N TRP A 24 -11.16 -19.35 21.22
CA TRP A 24 -9.79 -19.86 21.31
C TRP A 24 -8.78 -18.88 20.67
N LEU A 25 -9.12 -18.30 19.51
CA LEU A 25 -8.33 -17.25 18.86
C LEU A 25 -8.31 -15.95 19.67
N ALA A 26 -9.40 -15.64 20.38
CA ALA A 26 -9.52 -14.40 21.15
C ALA A 26 -8.69 -14.38 22.45
N ASN A 27 -8.51 -15.54 23.11
CA ASN A 27 -8.08 -15.58 24.51
C ASN A 27 -6.60 -15.92 24.76
N LYS A 28 -5.89 -16.61 23.84
CA LYS A 28 -4.53 -17.10 24.14
C LYS A 28 -3.38 -16.40 23.41
N ASN A 29 -3.61 -15.84 22.22
CA ASN A 29 -2.52 -15.40 21.32
C ASN A 29 -2.64 -13.96 20.80
N LYS A 30 -3.55 -13.14 21.34
CA LYS A 30 -3.81 -11.81 20.76
C LYS A 30 -2.58 -10.88 20.81
N ASP A 31 -1.86 -10.87 21.92
CA ASP A 31 -0.68 -10.01 22.09
C ASP A 31 0.53 -10.52 21.30
N GLU A 32 0.69 -11.84 21.19
CA GLU A 32 1.73 -12.47 20.36
C GLU A 32 1.46 -12.23 18.87
N TRP A 33 0.22 -12.44 18.42
CA TRP A 33 -0.22 -12.13 17.07
C TRP A 33 -0.05 -10.65 16.71
N LEU A 34 -0.36 -9.73 17.63
CA LEU A 34 -0.14 -8.29 17.41
C LEU A 34 1.34 -7.94 17.30
N LYS A 35 2.22 -8.61 18.06
CA LYS A 35 3.68 -8.42 17.95
C LYS A 35 4.22 -8.93 16.61
N ASP A 36 3.80 -10.12 16.18
CA ASP A 36 4.20 -10.68 14.88
C ASP A 36 3.72 -9.82 13.71
N MET A 37 2.45 -9.40 13.76
CA MET A 37 1.87 -8.48 12.78
C MET A 37 2.67 -7.17 12.69
N ARG A 38 3.04 -6.59 13.85
CA ARG A 38 3.87 -5.38 13.92
C ARG A 38 5.25 -5.60 13.29
N GLY A 39 5.90 -6.72 13.58
CA GLY A 39 7.19 -7.10 13.00
C GLY A 39 7.12 -7.25 11.48
N ASN A 40 6.14 -8.00 10.99
CA ASN A 40 5.94 -8.24 9.55
C ASN A 40 5.59 -6.96 8.78
N LEU A 41 4.71 -6.11 9.33
CA LEU A 41 4.38 -4.82 8.71
C LEU A 41 5.58 -3.87 8.70
N SER A 42 6.39 -3.85 9.76
CA SER A 42 7.59 -3.01 9.82
C SER A 42 8.62 -3.46 8.79
N LEU A 43 8.80 -4.77 8.63
CA LEU A 43 9.66 -5.35 7.61
C LEU A 43 9.18 -4.98 6.21
N ALA A 44 7.89 -5.19 5.92
CA ALA A 44 7.30 -4.85 4.62
C ALA A 44 7.43 -3.35 4.30
N ALA A 45 7.13 -2.47 5.26
CA ALA A 45 7.27 -1.04 5.09
C ALA A 45 8.73 -0.61 4.87
N THR A 46 9.69 -1.26 5.54
CA THR A 46 11.13 -1.03 5.32
C THR A 46 11.53 -1.44 3.90
N ILE A 47 11.09 -2.61 3.43
CA ILE A 47 11.35 -3.08 2.06
C ILE A 47 10.77 -2.11 1.02
N ILE A 48 9.52 -1.67 1.19
CA ILE A 48 8.88 -0.71 0.28
C ILE A 48 9.65 0.62 0.28
N THR A 49 10.06 1.10 1.45
CA THR A 49 10.89 2.31 1.59
C THR A 49 12.20 2.15 0.82
N THR A 50 12.89 1.01 0.96
CA THR A 50 14.13 0.74 0.24
C THR A 50 13.89 0.67 -1.27
N MET A 51 12.84 -0.01 -1.73
CA MET A 51 12.55 -0.13 -3.16
C MET A 51 12.21 1.23 -3.79
N THR A 52 11.39 2.05 -3.13
CA THR A 52 11.00 3.38 -3.60
C THR A 52 12.19 4.35 -3.58
N PHE A 53 13.07 4.27 -2.58
CA PHE A 53 14.34 4.99 -2.56
C PHE A 53 15.23 4.60 -3.74
N GLN A 54 15.46 3.30 -3.94
CA GLN A 54 16.29 2.78 -5.03
C GLN A 54 15.74 3.20 -6.39
N THR A 55 14.42 3.17 -6.56
CA THR A 55 13.76 3.57 -7.81
C THR A 55 13.87 5.08 -8.08
N ALA A 56 13.95 5.92 -7.05
CA ALA A 56 14.11 7.36 -7.22
C ALA A 56 15.54 7.74 -7.66
N ILE A 57 16.55 7.08 -7.08
CA ILE A 57 17.97 7.36 -7.41
C ILE A 57 18.47 6.58 -8.64
N ASN A 58 17.84 5.46 -8.96
CA ASN A 58 18.05 4.68 -10.17
C ASN A 58 16.74 4.65 -10.96
N PRO A 59 16.39 5.77 -11.65
CA PRO A 59 15.11 5.90 -12.30
C PRO A 59 14.91 4.84 -13.39
N PRO A 60 13.66 4.48 -13.69
CA PRO A 60 13.35 3.68 -14.86
C PRO A 60 13.95 4.32 -16.12
N GLY A 61 14.45 3.50 -17.05
CA GLY A 61 15.17 3.98 -18.23
C GLY A 61 16.60 4.47 -17.96
N GLY A 62 17.03 4.51 -16.70
CA GLY A 62 18.39 4.86 -16.30
C GLY A 62 18.70 6.35 -16.44
N VAL A 63 19.97 6.66 -16.19
CA VAL A 63 20.53 8.00 -16.30
C VAL A 63 21.52 8.06 -17.46
N ARG A 64 21.72 9.24 -18.05
CA ARG A 64 22.76 9.41 -19.07
C ARG A 64 24.14 9.22 -18.43
N PRO A 65 25.01 8.35 -18.96
CA PRO A 65 26.37 8.19 -18.44
C PRO A 65 27.24 9.42 -18.76
N ALA A 66 28.28 9.65 -17.96
CA ALA A 66 29.29 10.66 -18.26
C ALA A 66 30.17 10.23 -19.45
N THR A 67 30.44 11.16 -20.37
CA THR A 67 31.40 10.95 -21.47
C THR A 67 32.84 10.84 -20.96
N GLU A 68 33.63 9.93 -21.55
CA GLU A 68 35.03 9.64 -21.15
C GLU A 68 36.00 10.83 -21.29
N THR A 69 35.61 11.90 -22.00
CA THR A 69 36.48 13.05 -22.31
C THR A 69 36.66 14.03 -21.15
N GLY A 70 36.14 13.73 -19.96
CA GLY A 70 36.40 14.46 -18.70
C GLY A 70 35.79 15.87 -18.61
N HIS A 71 35.30 16.45 -19.70
CA HIS A 71 34.58 17.72 -19.72
C HIS A 71 33.08 17.48 -19.88
N VAL A 72 32.34 17.56 -18.78
CA VAL A 72 30.87 17.53 -18.80
C VAL A 72 30.36 18.93 -19.16
N LYS A 73 30.03 19.13 -20.45
CA LYS A 73 29.28 20.32 -20.89
C LYS A 73 27.80 20.02 -20.79
N CYS A 74 27.13 20.68 -19.85
CA CYS A 74 25.67 20.73 -19.76
C CYS A 74 25.19 22.07 -20.27
N THR A 75 24.71 22.11 -21.51
CA THR A 75 23.91 23.23 -21.98
C THR A 75 22.45 22.94 -21.63
N PRO A 76 21.73 23.85 -20.96
CA PRO A 76 20.32 23.67 -20.65
C PRO A 76 19.52 23.87 -21.95
N THR A 77 19.48 22.84 -22.79
CA THR A 77 18.59 22.82 -23.95
C THR A 77 17.37 22.00 -23.60
N VAL A 78 16.24 22.71 -23.47
CA VAL A 78 14.89 22.18 -23.22
C VAL A 78 14.44 21.18 -24.32
N GLU A 79 15.21 21.02 -25.40
CA GLU A 79 14.87 20.21 -26.58
C GLU A 79 15.88 19.10 -26.94
N GLY A 80 16.88 18.79 -26.12
CA GLY A 80 17.89 17.82 -26.55
C GLY A 80 18.77 17.30 -25.42
N ASP A 81 18.81 15.97 -25.34
CA ASP A 81 19.58 15.07 -24.47
C ASP A 81 19.70 15.45 -22.99
N PRO A 82 19.28 14.56 -22.05
CA PRO A 82 19.50 14.76 -20.61
C PRO A 82 20.96 15.05 -20.30
N CYS A 83 21.28 15.83 -19.28
CA CYS A 83 22.66 15.95 -18.81
C CYS A 83 23.21 14.63 -18.27
N PRO A 84 24.53 14.39 -18.27
CA PRO A 84 25.09 13.24 -17.56
C PRO A 84 24.63 13.19 -16.10
N GLY A 85 24.08 12.06 -15.68
CA GLY A 85 23.45 11.86 -14.37
C GLY A 85 21.96 12.16 -14.31
N GLU A 86 21.36 12.79 -15.33
CA GLU A 86 19.92 13.01 -15.40
C GLU A 86 19.17 11.81 -15.97
N ALA A 87 17.93 11.64 -15.49
CA ALA A 87 17.04 10.56 -15.90
C ALA A 87 16.63 10.73 -17.37
N VAL A 88 16.83 9.68 -18.18
CA VAL A 88 16.51 9.74 -19.62
C VAL A 88 15.00 9.91 -19.83
N LEU A 89 14.18 9.16 -19.08
CA LEU A 89 12.72 9.23 -19.19
C LEU A 89 12.14 10.58 -18.74
N ALA A 90 12.87 11.38 -17.95
CA ALA A 90 12.42 12.71 -17.57
C ALA A 90 12.40 13.68 -18.76
N VAL A 91 13.27 13.48 -19.75
CA VAL A 91 13.31 14.29 -20.99
C VAL A 91 12.37 13.71 -22.04
N VAL A 92 12.26 12.38 -22.14
CA VAL A 92 11.43 11.72 -23.15
C VAL A 92 9.93 11.84 -22.84
N PHE A 93 9.52 11.66 -21.58
CA PHE A 93 8.12 11.70 -21.15
C PHE A 93 7.96 12.53 -19.86
N PRO A 94 8.19 13.85 -19.90
CA PRO A 94 8.25 14.69 -18.70
C PRO A 94 6.98 14.63 -17.85
N ASP A 95 5.81 14.70 -18.47
CA ASP A 95 4.52 14.69 -17.74
C ASP A 95 4.27 13.37 -17.00
N VAL A 96 4.58 12.24 -17.65
CA VAL A 96 4.41 10.90 -17.08
C VAL A 96 5.45 10.68 -15.97
N TYR A 97 6.67 11.14 -16.18
CA TYR A 97 7.77 11.05 -15.22
C TYR A 97 7.51 11.88 -13.94
N ILE A 98 6.91 13.07 -14.06
CA ILE A 98 6.50 13.87 -12.89
C ILE A 98 5.45 13.11 -12.07
N ARG A 99 4.44 12.52 -12.72
CA ARG A 99 3.41 11.72 -12.04
C ARG A 99 4.01 10.51 -11.33
N PHE A 100 4.98 9.85 -11.97
CA PHE A 100 5.72 8.74 -11.38
C PHE A 100 6.50 9.16 -10.12
N LEU A 101 7.27 10.25 -10.19
CA LEU A 101 8.03 10.74 -9.04
C LEU A 101 7.12 11.13 -7.88
N LEU A 102 5.98 11.78 -8.17
CA LEU A 102 5.00 12.14 -7.15
C LEU A 102 4.44 10.90 -6.46
N SER A 103 3.98 9.89 -7.22
CA SER A 103 3.43 8.66 -6.63
C SER A 103 4.49 7.89 -5.83
N ASN A 104 5.72 7.80 -6.35
CA ASN A 104 6.82 7.12 -5.67
C ASN A 104 7.21 7.82 -4.36
N THR A 105 7.24 9.16 -4.36
CA THR A 105 7.55 9.96 -3.15
C THR A 105 6.45 9.82 -2.10
N ILE A 106 5.18 9.82 -2.50
CA ILE A 106 4.05 9.55 -1.58
C ILE A 106 4.21 8.15 -0.98
N CYS A 107 4.57 7.15 -1.78
CA CYS A 107 4.79 5.79 -1.31
C CYS A 107 5.92 5.72 -0.28
N PHE A 108 7.07 6.33 -0.58
CA PHE A 108 8.25 6.40 0.29
C PHE A 108 7.97 7.09 1.63
N VAL A 109 7.35 8.28 1.59
CA VAL A 109 7.04 9.04 2.82
C VAL A 109 5.98 8.30 3.65
N SER A 110 4.96 7.73 3.00
CA SER A 110 3.93 6.97 3.70
C SER A 110 4.50 5.70 4.34
N SER A 111 5.39 4.96 3.66
CA SER A 111 6.03 3.77 4.23
C SER A 111 6.97 4.12 5.39
N LEU A 112 7.70 5.23 5.30
CA LEU A 112 8.49 5.76 6.43
C LEU A 112 7.61 6.13 7.62
N ALA A 113 6.48 6.80 7.39
CA ALA A 113 5.53 7.14 8.44
C ALA A 113 4.99 5.87 9.13
N VAL A 114 4.66 4.82 8.35
CA VAL A 114 4.28 3.50 8.88
C VAL A 114 5.41 2.90 9.72
N CYS A 115 6.66 2.90 9.23
CA CYS A 115 7.82 2.42 9.99
C CYS A 115 7.98 3.18 11.31
N LEU A 116 7.91 4.51 11.28
CA LEU A 116 8.04 5.34 12.50
C LEU A 116 6.94 5.03 13.50
N LEU A 117 5.68 4.96 13.08
CA LEU A 117 4.57 4.58 13.95
C LEU A 117 4.75 3.19 14.57
N LEU A 118 5.27 2.24 13.78
CA LEU A 118 5.57 0.89 14.25
C LEU A 118 6.79 0.85 15.16
N VAL A 119 7.82 1.69 14.98
CA VAL A 119 9.02 1.70 15.84
C VAL A 119 8.78 2.45 17.14
N SER A 120 7.96 3.52 17.14
CA SER A 120 7.68 4.36 18.31
C SER A 120 7.03 3.65 19.50
N GLY A 121 6.64 2.37 19.37
CA GLY A 121 6.14 1.59 20.50
C GLY A 121 4.73 1.96 20.94
N PHE A 122 3.99 2.72 20.13
CA PHE A 122 2.61 3.05 20.45
C PHE A 122 1.78 1.76 20.60
N PRO A 123 0.96 1.65 21.66
CA PRO A 123 0.19 0.45 21.90
C PRO A 123 -0.83 0.27 20.75
N LEU A 124 -0.63 -0.76 19.92
CA LEU A 124 -1.57 -1.18 18.87
C LEU A 124 -2.92 -1.67 19.41
N ASN A 125 -3.05 -1.71 20.74
CA ASN A 125 -4.32 -1.92 21.42
C ASN A 125 -5.23 -0.67 21.35
N HIS A 126 -4.65 0.52 21.16
CA HIS A 126 -5.43 1.75 21.04
C HIS A 126 -5.93 1.95 19.60
N ARG A 127 -7.26 1.89 19.45
CA ARG A 127 -7.98 1.87 18.17
C ARG A 127 -7.62 3.02 17.22
N PHE A 128 -7.21 4.18 17.73
CA PHE A 128 -6.75 5.31 16.91
C PHE A 128 -5.42 5.02 16.20
N PHE A 129 -4.43 4.44 16.90
CA PHE A 129 -3.12 4.15 16.30
C PHE A 129 -3.21 3.02 15.29
N THR A 130 -4.01 1.98 15.57
CA THR A 130 -4.29 0.92 14.60
C THR A 130 -4.99 1.47 13.36
N TRP A 131 -5.90 2.42 13.52
CA TRP A 131 -6.56 3.07 12.39
C TRP A 131 -5.60 3.94 11.57
N LEU A 132 -4.77 4.76 12.22
CA LEU A 132 -3.76 5.57 11.56
C LEU A 132 -2.76 4.70 10.79
N LEU A 133 -2.28 3.62 11.43
CA LEU A 133 -1.42 2.62 10.80
C LEU A 133 -2.09 2.04 9.55
N SER A 134 -3.36 1.63 9.67
CA SER A 134 -4.10 1.05 8.57
C SER A 134 -4.28 2.03 7.41
N ILE A 135 -4.54 3.31 7.67
CA ILE A 135 -4.59 4.35 6.65
C ILE A 135 -3.23 4.51 5.98
N GLY A 136 -2.15 4.63 6.76
CA GLY A 136 -0.80 4.73 6.24
C GLY A 136 -0.46 3.55 5.32
N THR A 137 -0.77 2.32 5.73
CA THR A 137 -0.58 1.13 4.89
C THR A 137 -1.43 1.18 3.62
N CYS A 138 -2.69 1.60 3.69
CA CYS A 138 -3.54 1.73 2.50
C CYS A 138 -2.98 2.77 1.51
N ILE A 139 -2.54 3.93 2.00
CA ILE A 139 -1.91 4.97 1.18
C ILE A 139 -0.63 4.42 0.54
N THR A 140 0.23 3.76 1.31
CA THR A 140 1.46 3.13 0.81
C THR A 140 1.17 2.10 -0.29
N MET A 141 0.22 1.18 -0.09
CA MET A 141 -0.09 0.16 -1.09
C MET A 141 -0.73 0.75 -2.35
N THR A 142 -1.60 1.76 -2.21
CA THR A 142 -2.23 2.44 -3.35
C THR A 142 -1.19 3.19 -4.18
N SER A 143 -0.34 3.99 -3.53
CA SER A 143 0.72 4.74 -4.20
C SER A 143 1.78 3.82 -4.82
N LEU A 144 2.10 2.69 -4.18
CA LEU A 144 2.99 1.68 -4.75
C LEU A 144 2.42 1.10 -6.04
N THR A 145 1.13 0.76 -6.04
CA THR A 145 0.44 0.21 -7.21
C THR A 145 0.42 1.23 -8.35
N VAL A 146 0.05 2.48 -8.06
CA VAL A 146 0.07 3.56 -9.07
C VAL A 146 1.48 3.78 -9.62
N THR A 147 2.51 3.76 -8.77
CA THR A 147 3.91 3.92 -9.17
C THR A 147 4.35 2.80 -10.10
N TYR A 148 4.01 1.55 -9.78
CA TYR A 148 4.29 0.40 -10.63
C TYR A 148 3.65 0.54 -12.02
N MET A 149 2.40 0.99 -12.09
CA MET A 149 1.67 1.18 -13.35
C MET A 149 2.34 2.22 -14.24
N ILE A 150 2.62 3.40 -13.68
CA ILE A 150 3.25 4.50 -14.42
C ILE A 150 4.68 4.11 -14.81
N GLY A 151 5.41 3.41 -13.92
CA GLY A 151 6.73 2.87 -14.23
C GLY A 151 6.70 1.90 -15.40
N ALA A 152 5.73 0.98 -15.43
CA ALA A 152 5.55 0.04 -16.53
C ALA A 152 5.18 0.75 -17.85
N GLU A 153 4.35 1.79 -17.79
CA GLU A 153 4.00 2.64 -18.94
C GLU A 153 5.25 3.26 -19.57
N MET A 154 6.11 3.87 -18.75
CA MET A 154 7.28 4.59 -19.25
C MET A 154 8.37 3.67 -19.83
N VAL A 155 8.48 2.43 -19.36
CA VAL A 155 9.53 1.48 -19.79
C VAL A 155 9.06 0.59 -20.96
N THR A 156 7.75 0.47 -21.19
CA THR A 156 7.20 -0.41 -22.21
C THR A 156 6.99 0.32 -23.55
N PRO A 157 7.52 -0.19 -24.67
CA PRO A 157 7.26 0.40 -25.99
C PRO A 157 5.77 0.42 -26.36
N TYR A 158 5.34 1.47 -27.07
CA TYR A 158 3.93 1.72 -27.41
C TYR A 158 3.16 0.52 -28.00
N PRO A 159 3.68 -0.27 -28.96
CA PRO A 159 2.93 -1.39 -29.53
C PRO A 159 2.59 -2.47 -28.48
N VAL A 160 3.51 -2.69 -27.52
CA VAL A 160 3.32 -3.65 -26.43
C VAL A 160 2.37 -3.08 -25.39
N TRP A 161 2.55 -1.81 -25.02
CA TRP A 161 1.69 -1.12 -24.05
C TRP A 161 0.24 -1.07 -24.50
N TYR A 162 -0.02 -0.73 -25.76
CA TYR A 162 -1.37 -0.68 -26.31
C TYR A 162 -2.13 -2.01 -26.16
N THR A 163 -1.41 -3.13 -26.28
CA THR A 163 -2.00 -4.47 -26.12
C THR A 163 -2.26 -4.81 -24.66
N THR A 164 -1.38 -4.40 -23.75
CA THR A 164 -1.43 -4.73 -22.31
C THR A 164 -2.24 -3.74 -21.47
N ASP A 165 -2.50 -2.52 -21.96
CA ASP A 165 -3.20 -1.45 -21.24
C ASP A 165 -4.60 -1.89 -20.73
N THR A 166 -5.33 -2.66 -21.55
CA THR A 166 -6.64 -3.19 -21.16
C THR A 166 -6.57 -4.13 -19.95
N MET A 167 -5.49 -4.91 -19.82
CA MET A 167 -5.26 -5.79 -18.67
C MET A 167 -4.94 -4.97 -17.43
N PHE A 168 -4.03 -4.00 -17.58
CA PHE A 168 -3.62 -3.07 -16.53
C PHE A 168 -4.79 -2.28 -15.95
N ASN A 169 -5.67 -1.74 -16.80
CA ASN A 169 -6.89 -1.05 -16.37
C ASN A 169 -7.84 -1.97 -15.60
N LYS A 170 -8.05 -3.23 -16.02
CA LYS A 170 -8.89 -4.16 -15.26
C LYS A 170 -8.33 -4.46 -13.87
N VAL A 171 -7.03 -4.68 -13.77
CA VAL A 171 -6.35 -4.94 -12.48
C VAL A 171 -6.51 -3.75 -11.54
N ILE A 172 -6.42 -2.52 -12.04
CA ILE A 172 -6.54 -1.32 -11.21
C ILE A 172 -7.96 -1.14 -10.67
N TYR A 173 -9.00 -1.42 -11.47
CA TYR A 173 -10.38 -1.35 -11.00
C TYR A 173 -10.66 -2.37 -9.89
N ILE A 174 -10.15 -3.59 -10.03
CA ILE A 174 -10.25 -4.63 -9.00
C ILE A 174 -9.53 -4.16 -7.73
N TRP A 175 -8.33 -3.60 -7.87
CA TRP A 175 -7.54 -3.08 -6.75
C TRP A 175 -8.25 -1.95 -6.00
N PHE A 176 -8.77 -0.95 -6.70
CA PHE A 176 -9.54 0.15 -6.10
C PHE A 176 -10.83 -0.34 -5.44
N SER A 177 -11.49 -1.35 -6.01
CA SER A 177 -12.68 -1.96 -5.40
C SER A 177 -12.34 -2.64 -4.06
N LEU A 178 -11.24 -3.40 -4.02
CA LEU A 178 -10.76 -4.05 -2.80
C LEU A 178 -10.34 -3.02 -1.73
N LEU A 179 -9.57 -2.00 -2.11
CA LEU A 179 -9.18 -0.92 -1.21
C LEU A 179 -10.38 -0.13 -0.70
N GLY A 180 -11.35 0.15 -1.57
CA GLY A 180 -12.60 0.80 -1.21
C GLY A 180 -13.37 0.00 -0.16
N LEU A 181 -13.47 -1.32 -0.33
CA LEU A 181 -14.12 -2.21 0.64
C LEU A 181 -13.37 -2.25 1.98
N VAL A 182 -12.04 -2.37 1.97
CA VAL A 182 -11.22 -2.36 3.19
C VAL A 182 -11.36 -1.03 3.93
N THR A 183 -11.25 0.09 3.20
CA THR A 183 -11.37 1.44 3.77
C THR A 183 -12.77 1.66 4.34
N LEU A 184 -13.81 1.22 3.63
CA LEU A 184 -15.20 1.30 4.10
C LEU A 184 -15.38 0.53 5.41
N VAL A 185 -14.87 -0.70 5.51
CA VAL A 185 -14.94 -1.49 6.75
C VAL A 185 -14.20 -0.80 7.91
N LEU A 186 -13.03 -0.24 7.65
CA LEU A 186 -12.23 0.48 8.66
C LEU A 186 -12.95 1.76 9.13
N CYS A 187 -13.52 2.53 8.20
CA CYS A 187 -14.32 3.72 8.48
C CYS A 187 -15.58 3.39 9.27
N LEU A 188 -16.32 2.35 8.91
CA LEU A 188 -17.50 1.89 9.65
C LEU A 188 -17.13 1.46 11.08
N ARG A 189 -16.03 0.71 11.25
CA ARG A 189 -15.55 0.30 12.57
C ARG A 189 -15.18 1.49 13.46
N LEU A 190 -14.63 2.55 12.88
CA LEU A 190 -14.36 3.78 13.63
C LEU A 190 -15.64 4.54 13.97
N PHE A 191 -16.53 4.70 12.99
CA PHE A 191 -17.78 5.42 13.16
C PHE A 191 -18.60 4.81 14.29
N VAL A 192 -18.80 3.48 14.28
CA VAL A 192 -19.48 2.76 15.36
C VAL A 192 -18.80 2.99 16.72
N TRP A 193 -17.46 3.01 16.77
CA TRP A 193 -16.74 3.28 18.02
C TRP A 193 -16.92 4.72 18.53
N ILE A 194 -16.87 5.72 17.64
CA ILE A 194 -17.12 7.12 18.01
C ILE A 194 -18.55 7.26 18.53
N PHE A 195 -19.52 6.69 17.82
CA PHE A 195 -20.94 6.76 18.20
C PHE A 195 -21.21 6.08 19.54
N THR A 196 -20.72 4.87 19.76
CA THR A 196 -20.86 4.18 21.05
C THR A 196 -20.22 4.95 22.19
N LYS A 197 -19.02 5.53 22.00
CA LYS A 197 -18.36 6.37 23.01
C LYS A 197 -19.08 7.69 23.27
N CYS A 198 -19.69 8.29 22.26
CA CYS A 198 -20.53 9.49 22.39
C CYS A 198 -21.87 9.19 23.10
N ILE A 199 -22.43 7.99 22.92
CA ILE A 199 -23.65 7.55 23.60
C ILE A 199 -23.36 7.22 25.06
N ASP A 200 -22.27 6.54 25.39
CA ASP A 200 -21.91 6.23 26.78
C ASP A 200 -21.61 7.49 27.59
N LYS A 201 -21.00 8.52 26.98
CA LYS A 201 -20.83 9.84 27.62
C LYS A 201 -22.14 10.58 27.89
N ARG A 202 -23.26 10.17 27.29
CA ARG A 202 -24.59 10.78 27.51
C ARG A 202 -25.44 10.03 28.53
N LYS A 203 -24.99 8.90 29.08
CA LYS A 203 -25.67 8.28 30.22
C LYS A 203 -25.25 9.04 31.49
N PRO A 204 -26.22 9.59 32.26
CA PRO A 204 -25.95 10.35 33.48
C PRO A 204 -25.34 9.48 34.58
#